data_AF-A0A550CE18-F1
#
_entry.id   AF-A0A550CE18-F1
#
_cell.length_a   1.000
_cell.length_b   1.000
_cell.length_c   1.000
_cell.angle_alpha   90.00
_cell.angle_beta   90.00
_cell.angle_gamma   90.00
#
_symmetry.space_group_name_H-M   'P 1'
#
loop_
_entity.id
_entity.type
_entity.pdbx_description
1 polymer ?
#
loop_
_entity_poly.entity_id
_entity_poly.type
_entity_poly.pdbx_seq_one_letter_code
_entity_poly.pdbx_strand_id
1 'polypeptide(L)'
;MVGGRLNLTNIALENIDDVEAQILQHMSSPVERAVHQDQGLDFYVCTHGQRDCRCLDLGKPVVSALQDEIARRRLKETLPPINVFECGHVGQHALAANVLLYPHGEWFGLLKPENVPDFLQQVLSVPSRPRKAEEAPLVPEHWRGRMGLSRDEQMSLFQSHVA
;
A
#
# COMPACT_ATOMS: atom_id res chain seq x y z
N MET A 1 -14.54 -2.47 -5.83
CA MET A 1 -14.10 -1.06 -5.96
C MET A 1 -13.80 -0.77 -7.42
N VAL A 2 -14.18 0.43 -7.89
CA VAL A 2 -13.90 0.95 -9.23
C VAL A 2 -12.62 1.79 -9.15
N GLY A 3 -11.70 1.63 -10.12
CA GLY A 3 -10.59 2.57 -10.34
C GLY A 3 -9.21 2.13 -9.81
N GLY A 4 -8.18 2.34 -10.65
CA GLY A 4 -6.76 2.27 -10.31
C GLY A 4 -6.18 3.64 -9.94
N ARG A 5 -4.85 3.84 -10.05
CA ARG A 5 -4.22 5.16 -9.83
C ARG A 5 -4.70 6.17 -10.87
N LEU A 6 -5.21 7.31 -10.40
CA LEU A 6 -5.48 8.50 -11.20
C LEU A 6 -4.31 9.47 -11.01
N ASN A 7 -3.60 9.80 -12.08
CA ASN A 7 -2.50 10.76 -12.04
C ASN A 7 -3.01 12.15 -12.42
N LEU A 8 -3.25 12.99 -11.41
CA LEU A 8 -3.54 14.41 -11.59
C LEU A 8 -2.23 15.20 -11.49
N THR A 9 -1.74 15.73 -12.59
CA THR A 9 -0.41 16.39 -12.68
C THR A 9 -0.45 17.89 -12.39
N ASN A 10 -1.60 18.53 -12.53
CA ASN A 10 -1.78 19.95 -12.27
C ASN A 10 -3.15 20.21 -11.65
N ILE A 11 -3.19 20.66 -10.40
CA ILE A 11 -4.41 20.99 -9.66
C ILE A 11 -4.32 22.44 -9.23
N ALA A 12 -5.20 23.27 -9.77
CA ALA A 12 -5.28 24.69 -9.51
C ALA A 12 -6.75 25.13 -9.51
N LEU A 13 -7.04 26.33 -8.98
CA LEU A 13 -8.42 26.83 -8.98
C LEU A 13 -8.91 27.10 -10.41
N GLU A 14 -8.00 27.47 -11.30
CA GLU A 14 -8.29 27.83 -12.68
C GLU A 14 -8.67 26.62 -13.56
N ASN A 15 -8.34 25.40 -13.13
CA ASN A 15 -8.64 24.17 -13.86
C ASN A 15 -9.51 23.18 -13.06
N ILE A 16 -10.24 23.66 -12.06
CA ILE A 16 -10.98 22.80 -11.14
C ILE A 16 -12.06 21.97 -11.83
N ASP A 17 -12.74 22.53 -12.84
CA ASP A 17 -13.79 21.83 -13.60
C ASP A 17 -13.19 20.68 -14.44
N ASP A 18 -11.99 20.87 -15.00
CA ASP A 18 -11.26 19.83 -15.74
C ASP A 18 -10.80 18.69 -14.81
N VAL A 19 -10.37 19.04 -13.60
CA VAL A 19 -9.98 18.07 -12.57
C VAL A 19 -11.21 17.26 -12.13
N GLU A 20 -12.35 17.91 -11.91
CA GLU A 20 -13.61 17.24 -11.60
C GLU A 20 -14.02 16.26 -12.71
N ALA A 21 -14.00 16.72 -13.97
CA ALA A 21 -14.34 15.88 -15.12
C ALA A 21 -13.44 14.63 -15.21
N GLN A 22 -12.13 14.78 -14.97
CA GLN A 22 -11.19 13.66 -14.94
C GLN A 22 -11.51 12.66 -13.82
N ILE A 23 -11.83 13.14 -12.62
CA ILE A 23 -12.22 12.30 -11.49
C ILE A 23 -13.50 11.53 -11.82
N LEU A 24 -14.54 12.20 -12.32
CA LEU A 24 -15.81 11.58 -12.68
C LEU A 24 -15.66 10.54 -13.79
N GLN A 25 -14.84 10.83 -14.79
CA GLN A 25 -14.52 9.86 -15.86
C GLN A 25 -13.77 8.64 -15.31
N HIS A 26 -12.82 8.83 -14.39
CA HIS A 26 -12.09 7.73 -13.78
C HIS A 26 -13.00 6.84 -12.93
N MET A 27 -13.90 7.45 -12.16
CA MET A 27 -14.88 6.75 -11.32
C MET A 27 -15.90 5.93 -12.12
N SER A 28 -16.21 6.36 -13.35
CA SER A 28 -17.18 5.69 -14.23
C SER A 28 -16.53 4.67 -15.18
N SER A 29 -15.20 4.66 -15.29
CA SER A 29 -14.48 3.76 -16.20
C SER A 29 -14.41 2.32 -15.67
N PRO A 30 -14.64 1.29 -16.52
CA PRO A 30 -14.44 -0.10 -16.14
C PRO A 30 -13.00 -0.39 -15.70
N VAL A 31 -12.86 -1.18 -14.63
CA VAL A 31 -11.59 -1.49 -13.93
C VAL A 31 -10.47 -1.93 -14.88
N GLU A 32 -10.81 -2.68 -15.93
CA GLU A 32 -9.85 -3.29 -16.88
C GLU A 32 -9.06 -2.27 -17.71
N ARG A 33 -9.59 -1.06 -17.95
CA ARG A 33 -8.87 0.00 -18.68
C ARG A 33 -7.84 0.74 -17.83
N ALA A 34 -7.96 0.73 -16.50
CA ALA A 34 -7.01 1.37 -15.58
C ALA A 34 -5.75 0.52 -15.33
N VAL A 35 -5.72 -0.73 -15.82
CA VAL A 35 -4.66 -1.72 -15.55
C VAL A 35 -3.42 -1.54 -16.45
N HIS A 36 -3.50 -0.69 -17.50
CA HIS A 36 -2.55 -0.78 -18.61
C HIS A 36 -1.32 0.13 -18.61
N GLN A 37 -1.02 0.89 -17.55
CA GLN A 37 0.22 1.68 -17.53
C GLN A 37 0.86 1.69 -16.14
N ASP A 38 1.97 0.97 -16.02
CA ASP A 38 3.08 1.21 -15.10
C ASP A 38 2.68 1.68 -13.68
N GLN A 39 1.75 0.95 -13.06
CA GLN A 39 1.26 1.27 -11.73
C GLN A 39 2.36 0.90 -10.73
N GLY A 40 3.21 1.86 -10.38
CA GLY A 40 4.21 1.67 -9.35
C GLY A 40 3.59 1.29 -8.00
N LEU A 41 4.40 0.71 -7.12
CA LEU A 41 4.02 0.42 -5.74
C LEU A 41 4.50 1.56 -4.83
N ASP A 42 3.58 2.10 -4.04
CA ASP A 42 3.90 3.14 -3.06
C ASP A 42 3.70 2.57 -1.65
N PHE A 43 4.80 2.44 -0.92
CA PHE A 43 4.80 2.07 0.49
C PHE A 43 4.80 3.33 1.35
N TYR A 44 3.84 3.46 2.26
CA TYR A 44 3.81 4.52 3.26
C TYR A 44 4.03 3.92 4.64
N VAL A 45 5.16 4.23 5.25
CA VAL A 45 5.55 3.72 6.57
C VAL A 45 5.34 4.80 7.61
N CYS A 46 4.55 4.49 8.64
CA CYS A 46 4.33 5.42 9.74
C CYS A 46 5.60 5.57 10.57
N THR A 47 6.19 6.76 10.61
CA THR A 47 7.39 7.08 11.41
C THR A 47 7.14 8.19 12.45
N HIS A 48 5.87 8.46 12.77
CA HIS A 48 5.47 9.57 13.62
C HIS A 48 5.77 9.33 15.12
N GLY A 49 6.97 9.72 15.57
CA GLY A 49 7.43 9.52 16.95
C GLY A 49 6.80 10.39 18.03
N GLN A 50 6.22 11.54 17.69
CA GLN A 50 5.57 12.43 18.68
C GLN A 50 4.24 11.87 19.21
N ARG A 51 3.57 11.00 18.44
CA ARG A 51 2.32 10.36 18.87
C ARG A 51 2.58 9.14 19.75
N ASP A 52 3.56 8.33 19.38
CA ASP A 52 4.03 7.16 20.10
C ASP A 52 5.44 6.82 19.60
N CYS A 53 6.41 6.63 20.50
CA CYS A 53 7.80 6.40 20.11
C CYS A 53 7.97 5.14 19.26
N ARG A 54 7.13 4.11 19.46
CA ARG A 54 7.19 2.85 18.69
C ARG A 54 7.00 3.08 17.20
N CYS A 55 6.21 4.08 16.80
CA CYS A 55 6.04 4.41 15.39
C CYS A 55 7.36 4.86 14.76
N LEU A 56 8.15 5.69 15.45
CA LEU A 56 9.46 6.09 14.97
C LEU A 56 10.47 4.95 15.08
N ASP A 57 10.56 4.34 16.28
CA ASP A 57 11.58 3.36 16.63
C ASP A 57 11.49 2.07 15.79
N LEU A 58 10.27 1.65 15.44
CA LEU A 58 10.04 0.47 14.60
C LEU A 58 9.84 0.83 13.13
N GLY A 59 9.28 2.00 12.82
CA GLY A 59 9.02 2.43 11.45
C GLY A 59 10.27 2.79 10.67
N LYS A 60 11.20 3.57 11.27
CA LYS A 60 12.44 4.01 10.59
C LYS A 60 13.32 2.83 10.13
N PRO A 61 13.56 1.79 10.96
CA PRO A 61 14.29 0.60 10.48
C PRO A 61 13.63 -0.10 9.31
N VAL A 62 12.28 -0.18 9.28
CA VAL A 62 11.54 -0.79 8.17
C VAL A 62 11.66 0.04 6.88
N VAL A 63 11.67 1.37 6.97
CA VAL A 63 11.93 2.26 5.82
C VAL A 63 13.31 1.97 5.21
N SER A 64 14.36 1.95 6.02
CA SER A 64 15.72 1.65 5.55
C SER A 64 15.78 0.28 4.90
N ALA A 65 15.24 -0.75 5.58
CA ALA A 65 15.26 -2.11 5.08
C ALA A 65 14.51 -2.25 3.73
N LEU A 66 13.36 -1.58 3.56
CA LEU A 66 12.64 -1.55 2.27
C LEU A 66 13.51 -0.91 1.18
N GLN A 67 14.09 0.26 1.45
CA GLN A 67 14.93 0.98 0.48
C GLN A 67 16.16 0.16 0.07
N ASP A 68 16.85 -0.42 1.04
CA ASP A 68 18.05 -1.23 0.83
C ASP A 68 17.74 -2.50 0.03
N GLU A 69 16.66 -3.20 0.39
CA GLU A 69 16.25 -4.43 -0.30
C GLU A 69 15.77 -4.15 -1.74
N ILE A 70 15.02 -3.06 -1.96
CA ILE A 70 14.62 -2.61 -3.31
C ILE A 70 15.86 -2.30 -4.14
N ALA A 71 16.81 -1.52 -3.60
CA ALA A 71 18.05 -1.18 -4.29
C ALA A 71 18.85 -2.45 -4.64
N ARG A 72 18.95 -3.40 -3.71
CA ARG A 72 19.64 -4.68 -3.92
C ARG A 72 18.98 -5.52 -5.02
N ARG A 73 17.65 -5.57 -5.10
CA ARG A 73 16.92 -6.31 -6.14
C ARG A 73 17.05 -5.66 -7.52
N ARG A 74 17.02 -4.33 -7.60
CA ARG A 74 17.23 -3.58 -8.86
C ARG A 74 18.57 -3.90 -9.54
N LEU A 75 19.56 -4.42 -8.80
CA LEU A 75 20.83 -4.89 -9.38
C LEU A 75 20.72 -6.23 -10.11
N LYS A 76 19.67 -7.02 -9.83
CA LYS A 76 19.50 -8.40 -10.29
C LYS A 76 18.31 -8.59 -11.23
N GLU A 77 17.28 -7.77 -11.09
CA GLU A 77 16.03 -7.90 -11.84
C GLU A 77 15.40 -6.53 -12.15
N THR A 78 14.61 -6.48 -13.22
CA THR A 78 13.81 -5.31 -13.56
C THR A 78 12.57 -5.28 -12.67
N LEU A 79 12.49 -4.26 -11.81
CA LEU A 79 11.33 -4.03 -10.96
C LEU A 79 10.40 -2.96 -11.54
N PRO A 80 9.09 -2.99 -11.21
CA PRO A 80 8.22 -1.84 -11.46
C PRO A 80 8.73 -0.61 -10.69
N PRO A 81 8.19 0.59 -10.96
CA PRO A 81 8.42 1.74 -10.09
C PRO A 81 7.99 1.39 -8.66
N ILE A 82 8.88 1.62 -7.69
CA ILE A 82 8.59 1.39 -6.27
C ILE A 82 9.11 2.60 -5.50
N ASN A 83 8.23 3.19 -4.69
CA ASN A 83 8.55 4.31 -3.82
C ASN A 83 8.29 3.93 -2.36
N VAL A 84 9.14 4.43 -1.47
CA VAL A 84 9.00 4.26 -0.02
C VAL A 84 8.94 5.65 0.59
N PHE A 85 7.80 5.96 1.19
CA PHE A 85 7.52 7.22 1.84
C PHE A 85 7.39 7.03 3.34
N GLU A 86 7.83 8.04 4.07
CA GLU A 86 7.50 8.19 5.48
C GLU A 86 6.19 8.95 5.61
N CYS A 87 5.33 8.54 6.52
CA CYS A 87 4.03 9.18 6.73
C CYS A 87 3.72 9.44 8.20
N GLY A 88 2.67 10.23 8.42
CA GLY A 88 2.11 10.53 9.73
C GLY A 88 1.50 9.32 10.43
N HIS A 89 0.88 9.54 11.58
CA HIS A 89 0.29 8.46 12.35
C HIS A 89 -0.99 7.94 11.70
N VAL A 90 -1.08 6.62 11.50
CA VAL A 90 -2.20 5.94 10.81
C VAL A 90 -3.09 5.11 11.75
N GLY A 91 -2.92 5.27 13.07
CA GLY A 91 -3.63 4.49 14.09
C GLY A 91 -3.01 3.12 14.36
N GLN A 92 -3.38 2.49 15.48
CA GLN A 92 -2.84 1.19 15.92
C GLN A 92 -1.31 1.18 16.06
N HIS A 93 -0.73 2.15 16.79
CA HIS A 93 0.71 2.14 17.12
C HIS A 93 1.15 0.85 17.84
N ALA A 94 0.21 0.13 18.48
CA ALA A 94 0.48 -1.15 19.11
C ALA A 94 0.93 -2.23 18.11
N LEU A 95 0.59 -2.03 16.83
CA LEU A 95 0.97 -2.88 15.71
C LEU A 95 2.10 -2.25 14.87
N ALA A 96 2.84 -1.28 15.41
CA ALA A 96 4.00 -0.74 14.69
C ALA A 96 5.04 -1.87 14.41
N ALA A 97 5.77 -1.83 13.29
CA ALA A 97 5.72 -0.84 12.22
C ALA A 97 4.47 -0.97 11.32
N ASN A 98 3.75 0.13 11.09
CA ASN A 98 2.61 0.15 10.18
C ASN A 98 3.07 0.54 8.77
N VAL A 99 2.66 -0.24 7.76
CA VAL A 99 2.96 0.01 6.34
C VAL A 99 1.67 -0.05 5.53
N LEU A 100 1.40 0.98 4.74
CA LEU A 100 0.27 1.03 3.81
C LEU A 100 0.81 0.85 2.39
N LEU A 101 0.19 -0.04 1.61
CA LEU A 101 0.61 -0.36 0.25
C LEU A 101 -0.45 0.07 -0.76
N TYR A 102 -0.08 1.01 -1.63
CA TYR A 102 -0.88 1.39 -2.79
C TYR A 102 -0.24 0.86 -4.09
N PRO A 103 -1.06 0.52 -5.11
CA PRO A 103 -2.52 0.69 -5.16
C PRO A 103 -3.31 -0.45 -4.51
N HIS A 104 -2.65 -1.46 -3.93
CA HIS A 104 -3.32 -2.65 -3.39
C HIS A 104 -4.41 -2.32 -2.36
N GLY A 105 -4.17 -1.30 -1.53
CA GLY A 105 -5.03 -0.95 -0.40
C GLY A 105 -4.80 -1.82 0.84
N GLU A 106 -3.69 -2.57 0.88
CA GLU A 106 -3.35 -3.45 1.99
C GLU A 106 -2.59 -2.68 3.08
N TRP A 107 -2.91 -2.99 4.33
CA TRP A 107 -2.27 -2.41 5.51
C TRP A 107 -1.59 -3.53 6.28
N PHE A 108 -0.35 -3.28 6.69
CA PHE A 108 0.47 -4.23 7.42
C PHE A 108 0.88 -3.67 8.78
N GLY A 109 1.12 -4.57 9.72
CA GLY A 109 1.61 -4.26 11.06
C GLY A 109 2.67 -5.26 11.51
N LEU A 110 3.35 -4.93 12.62
CA LEU A 110 4.35 -5.79 13.27
C LEU A 110 5.51 -6.19 12.35
N LEU A 111 5.74 -5.45 11.26
CA LEU A 111 6.87 -5.68 10.38
C LEU A 111 8.18 -5.29 11.08
N LYS A 112 9.19 -6.13 10.89
CA LYS A 112 10.58 -5.89 11.30
C LYS A 112 11.49 -5.86 10.06
N PRO A 113 12.68 -5.25 10.15
CA PRO A 113 13.66 -5.25 9.07
C PRO A 113 13.95 -6.64 8.48
N GLU A 114 14.07 -7.65 9.35
CA GLU A 114 14.30 -9.05 8.95
C GLU A 114 13.14 -9.69 8.17
N ASN A 115 11.92 -9.15 8.24
CA ASN A 115 10.79 -9.66 7.45
C ASN A 115 10.74 -9.04 6.03
N VAL A 116 11.48 -7.96 5.77
CA VAL A 116 11.36 -7.18 4.53
C VAL A 116 11.66 -7.98 3.26
N PRO A 117 12.68 -8.86 3.20
CA PRO A 117 12.93 -9.66 1.99
C PRO A 117 11.71 -10.53 1.62
N ASP A 118 11.17 -11.30 2.55
CA ASP A 118 10.03 -12.18 2.28
C ASP A 118 8.76 -11.38 2.01
N PHE A 119 8.55 -10.29 2.75
CA PHE A 119 7.45 -9.35 2.54
C PHE A 119 7.45 -8.79 1.10
N LEU A 120 8.58 -8.26 0.62
CA LEU A 120 8.70 -7.73 -0.73
C LEU A 120 8.53 -8.82 -1.80
N GLN A 121 9.02 -10.03 -1.55
CA GLN A 121 8.81 -11.15 -2.47
C GLN A 121 7.32 -11.47 -2.65
N GLN A 122 6.56 -11.54 -1.54
CA GLN A 122 5.12 -11.78 -1.60
C GLN A 122 4.39 -10.63 -2.29
N VAL A 123 4.73 -9.37 -1.96
CA VAL A 123 4.12 -8.19 -2.61
C VAL A 123 4.35 -8.16 -4.12
N LEU A 124 5.57 -8.46 -4.57
CA LEU A 124 5.93 -8.44 -5.99
C LEU A 124 5.41 -9.65 -6.77
N SER A 125 4.94 -10.70 -6.08
CA SER A 125 4.35 -11.89 -6.72
C SER A 125 2.91 -11.69 -7.19
N VAL A 126 2.28 -10.57 -6.83
CA VAL A 126 0.91 -10.23 -7.24
C VAL A 126 0.90 -8.97 -8.12
N PRO A 127 -0.11 -8.80 -9.01
CA PRO A 127 -0.17 -7.62 -9.88
C PRO A 127 -0.38 -6.32 -9.10
N SER A 128 0.33 -5.25 -9.49
CA SER A 128 0.17 -3.90 -8.92
C SER A 128 -1.15 -3.26 -9.35
N ARG A 129 -2.21 -3.61 -8.60
CA ARG A 129 -3.57 -3.08 -8.79
C ARG A 129 -4.31 -3.09 -7.46
N PRO A 130 -5.43 -2.36 -7.33
CA PRO A 130 -6.33 -2.54 -6.20
C PRO A 130 -6.71 -4.00 -6.01
N ARG A 131 -6.62 -4.46 -4.77
CA ARG A 131 -7.08 -5.79 -4.38
C ARG A 131 -8.60 -5.78 -4.31
N LYS A 132 -9.23 -6.82 -4.85
CA LYS A 132 -10.67 -7.03 -4.76
C LYS A 132 -11.04 -7.47 -3.35
N ALA A 133 -12.31 -7.40 -2.98
CA ALA A 133 -12.74 -7.63 -1.59
C ALA A 133 -12.50 -9.07 -1.14
N GLU A 134 -12.70 -10.02 -2.04
CA GLU A 134 -12.63 -11.47 -1.83
C GLU A 134 -11.21 -12.05 -1.93
N GLU A 135 -10.25 -11.32 -2.48
CA GLU A 135 -8.89 -11.84 -2.61
C GLU A 135 -8.27 -12.09 -1.23
N ALA A 136 -7.56 -13.22 -1.06
CA ALA A 136 -6.92 -13.58 0.21
C ALA A 136 -6.07 -12.43 0.79
N PRO A 137 -5.92 -12.31 2.12
CA PRO A 137 -4.99 -11.35 2.71
C PRO A 137 -3.58 -11.51 2.12
N LEU A 138 -2.98 -10.41 1.65
CA LEU A 138 -1.59 -10.41 1.23
C LEU A 138 -0.70 -10.42 2.50
N VAL A 139 0.35 -11.24 2.53
CA VAL A 139 1.21 -11.44 3.72
C VAL A 139 0.41 -11.61 5.02
N PRO A 140 -0.36 -12.72 5.16
CA PRO A 140 -1.32 -12.90 6.25
C PRO A 140 -0.76 -12.67 7.66
N GLU A 141 0.48 -13.11 7.88
CA GLU A 141 1.20 -12.98 9.15
C GLU A 141 1.46 -11.53 9.61
N HIS A 142 1.47 -10.58 8.67
CA HIS A 142 1.57 -9.15 8.94
C HIS A 142 0.30 -8.37 8.58
N TRP A 143 -0.75 -9.04 8.13
CA TRP A 143 -1.94 -8.38 7.60
C TRP A 143 -2.75 -7.71 8.70
N ARG A 144 -3.02 -6.42 8.53
CA ARG A 144 -3.79 -5.59 9.46
C ARG A 144 -5.18 -5.24 8.93
N GLY A 145 -5.34 -5.20 7.62
CA GLY A 145 -6.62 -4.86 6.99
C GLY A 145 -6.48 -4.48 5.53
N ARG A 146 -7.63 -4.35 4.85
CA ARG A 146 -7.74 -3.88 3.47
C ARG A 146 -8.69 -2.69 3.41
N MET A 147 -8.26 -1.64 2.74
CA MET A 147 -9.06 -0.44 2.52
C MET A 147 -10.38 -0.78 1.84
N GLY A 148 -11.46 -0.16 2.32
CA GLY A 148 -12.81 -0.33 1.76
C GLY A 148 -13.61 -1.49 2.36
N LEU A 149 -13.01 -2.28 3.27
CA LEU A 149 -13.74 -3.30 4.03
C LEU A 149 -14.13 -2.79 5.42
N SER A 150 -15.31 -3.18 5.87
CA SER A 150 -15.73 -3.04 7.27
C SER A 150 -14.96 -4.00 8.17
N ARG A 151 -15.02 -3.77 9.49
CA ARG A 151 -14.37 -4.64 10.47
C ARG A 151 -14.79 -6.11 10.32
N ASP A 152 -16.09 -6.37 10.15
CA ASP A 152 -16.62 -7.73 10.08
C ASP A 152 -16.21 -8.41 8.77
N GLU A 153 -16.21 -7.68 7.65
CA GLU A 153 -15.69 -8.18 6.37
C GLU A 153 -14.20 -8.53 6.44
N GLN A 154 -13.39 -7.68 7.08
CA GLN A 154 -11.97 -7.98 7.28
C GLN A 154 -11.75 -9.23 8.13
N MET A 155 -12.51 -9.38 9.22
CA MET A 155 -12.43 -10.56 10.09
C MET A 155 -12.86 -11.83 9.36
N SER A 156 -13.95 -11.77 8.61
CA SER A 156 -14.44 -12.89 7.80
C SER A 156 -13.45 -13.27 6.70
N LEU A 157 -12.86 -12.28 6.01
CA LEU A 157 -11.84 -12.50 4.99
C LEU A 157 -10.60 -13.18 5.58
N PHE A 158 -10.14 -12.74 6.74
CA PHE A 158 -8.97 -13.34 7.39
C PHE A 158 -9.25 -14.78 7.84
N GLN A 159 -10.38 -15.03 8.50
CA GLN A 159 -10.75 -16.36 8.97
C GLN A 159 -10.95 -17.36 7.83
N SER A 160 -11.53 -16.94 6.71
CA SER A 160 -11.78 -17.82 5.56
C SER A 160 -10.52 -18.27 4.81
N HIS A 161 -9.38 -17.60 5.01
CA HIS A 161 -8.16 -17.85 4.24
C HIS A 161 -6.96 -18.27 5.09
N VAL A 162 -7.00 -18.02 6.41
CA VAL A 162 -5.83 -18.15 7.29
C VAL A 162 -6.12 -19.02 8.52
N ALA A 163 -7.38 -19.22 8.89
CA ALA A 163 -7.76 -20.04 10.05
C ALA A 163 -7.76 -21.54 9.75
#